data_AF-A0A7S0ILV8-F1
#
_entry.id   AF-A0A7S0ILV8-F1
#
_cell.length_a   1.000
_cell.length_b   1.000
_cell.length_c   1.000
_cell.angle_alpha   90.00
_cell.angle_beta   90.00
_cell.angle_gamma   90.00
#
_symmetry.space_group_name_H-M   'P 1'
#
loop_
_entity.id
_entity.type
_entity.pdbx_description
1 polymer ?
#
loop_
_entity_poly.entity_id
_entity_poly.type
_entity_poly.pdbx_seq_one_letter_code
_entity_poly.pdbx_strand_id
1 'polypeptide(L)'
;PDSIGALGTLSLHLRSRAREETSLNMAKSIMSDEGADAFIFITAIIGVIFAWFQYKLVAKISLTGGSNTLSNSGLDTSNLIVIYDAIRDGADSFLRAEYTICAYFIAAFGIIVLLMTSYVEKEFHIDQGGLTAISFVAGGITSIISGLIGMKVAVFANARTTIMAAGPNPWTDAFNTAFRAGSVMGFSLCGLSMLVLYVLAHLFAVHFKDWDVIDDHGHANKDALHLMEALAGYGLGGSSIALFGRVGGGIYTKAADVGADLAGKVVAGIPEDDPR
;
A
#
# COMPACT_ATOMS: atom_id res chain seq x y z
N PRO A 1 -20.75 -29.34 55.64
CA PRO A 1 -21.08 -29.31 54.20
C PRO A 1 -20.88 -27.93 53.56
N ASP A 2 -21.13 -26.83 54.28
CA ASP A 2 -21.13 -25.48 53.69
C ASP A 2 -19.79 -24.71 53.78
N SER A 3 -18.78 -25.22 54.48
CA SER A 3 -17.47 -24.55 54.62
C SER A 3 -16.48 -24.81 53.48
N ILE A 4 -16.70 -25.86 52.68
CA ILE A 4 -15.78 -26.25 51.60
C ILE A 4 -16.09 -25.49 50.28
N GLY A 5 -17.36 -25.12 50.05
CA GLY A 5 -17.78 -24.35 48.87
C GLY A 5 -17.33 -22.88 48.91
N ALA A 6 -17.24 -22.28 50.10
CA ALA A 6 -16.77 -20.90 50.29
C ALA A 6 -15.26 -20.74 50.03
N LEU A 7 -14.45 -21.75 50.38
CA LEU A 7 -13.00 -21.75 50.11
C LEU A 7 -12.68 -21.95 48.62
N GLY A 8 -13.47 -22.75 47.91
CA GLY A 8 -13.32 -22.97 46.46
C GLY A 8 -13.67 -21.73 45.63
N THR A 9 -14.72 -21.00 46.03
CA THR A 9 -15.14 -19.75 45.36
C THR A 9 -14.19 -18.59 45.65
N LEU A 10 -13.65 -18.49 46.88
CA LEU A 10 -12.61 -17.50 47.22
C LEU A 10 -11.29 -17.77 46.47
N SER A 11 -10.90 -19.04 46.32
CA SER A 11 -9.70 -19.45 45.55
C SER A 11 -9.84 -19.14 44.06
N LEU A 12 -11.03 -19.33 43.48
CA LEU A 12 -11.33 -18.95 42.11
C LEU A 12 -11.33 -17.43 41.90
N HIS A 13 -11.89 -16.66 42.85
CA HIS A 13 -11.86 -15.20 42.80
C HIS A 13 -10.44 -14.65 42.93
N LEU A 14 -9.63 -15.18 43.86
CA LEU A 14 -8.22 -14.79 44.03
C LEU A 14 -7.37 -15.19 42.83
N ARG A 15 -7.64 -16.35 42.18
CA ARG A 15 -6.98 -16.74 40.94
C ARG A 15 -7.41 -15.89 39.74
N SER A 16 -8.67 -15.44 39.70
CA SER A 16 -9.14 -14.52 38.66
C SER A 16 -8.49 -13.15 38.81
N ARG A 17 -8.48 -12.56 40.02
CA ARG A 17 -7.81 -11.30 40.30
C ARG A 17 -6.30 -11.37 40.13
N ALA A 18 -5.66 -12.46 40.57
CA ALA A 18 -4.22 -12.65 40.33
C ALA A 18 -3.95 -12.80 38.83
N ARG A 19 -4.81 -13.47 38.06
CA ARG A 19 -4.65 -13.56 36.60
C ARG A 19 -4.90 -12.21 35.92
N GLU A 20 -5.83 -11.40 36.43
CA GLU A 20 -6.14 -10.03 35.99
C GLU A 20 -4.98 -9.07 36.29
N GLU A 21 -4.44 -9.08 37.51
CA GLU A 21 -3.23 -8.33 37.91
C GLU A 21 -1.97 -8.82 37.17
N THR A 22 -1.84 -10.12 36.91
CA THR A 22 -0.70 -10.65 36.13
C THR A 22 -0.84 -10.30 34.66
N SER A 23 -2.05 -10.26 34.09
CA SER A 23 -2.29 -9.77 32.73
C SER A 23 -2.11 -8.27 32.60
N LEU A 24 -2.49 -7.49 33.62
CA LEU A 24 -2.31 -6.03 33.66
C LEU A 24 -0.81 -5.67 33.80
N ASN A 25 -0.05 -6.44 34.60
CA ASN A 25 1.39 -6.25 34.74
C ASN A 25 2.20 -6.83 33.57
N MET A 26 1.70 -7.85 32.86
CA MET A 26 2.28 -8.33 31.59
C MET A 26 1.97 -7.40 30.40
N ALA A 27 1.01 -6.50 30.53
CA ALA A 27 0.64 -5.54 29.49
C ALA A 27 1.56 -4.29 29.43
N LYS A 28 2.56 -4.18 30.31
CA LYS A 28 3.69 -3.28 30.03
C LYS A 28 4.59 -3.96 29.01
N SER A 29 4.40 -3.56 27.76
CA SER A 29 5.26 -3.85 26.62
C SER A 29 6.75 -3.81 27.04
N ILE A 30 7.53 -4.79 26.58
CA ILE A 30 9.00 -4.83 26.75
C ILE A 30 9.66 -3.56 26.18
N MET A 31 8.96 -2.88 25.27
CA MET A 31 9.36 -1.64 24.62
C MET A 31 8.52 -0.49 25.16
N SER A 32 9.17 0.61 25.56
CA SER A 32 8.48 1.86 25.92
C SER A 32 7.67 2.40 24.73
N ASP A 33 6.64 3.20 25.01
CA ASP A 33 5.79 3.80 23.96
C ASP A 33 6.61 4.66 23.00
N GLU A 34 7.54 5.47 23.51
CA GLU A 34 8.52 6.21 22.70
C GLU A 34 9.41 5.29 21.83
N GLY A 35 9.71 4.08 22.33
CA GLY A 35 10.46 3.07 21.59
C GLY A 35 9.65 2.47 20.45
N ALA A 36 8.34 2.29 20.64
CA ALA A 36 7.42 1.82 19.60
C ALA A 36 7.27 2.84 18.47
N ASP A 37 7.07 4.11 18.82
CA ASP A 37 6.97 5.23 17.88
C ASP A 37 8.25 5.35 17.02
N ALA A 38 9.41 5.34 17.67
CA ALA A 38 10.69 5.35 16.99
C ALA A 38 10.86 4.14 16.07
N PHE A 39 10.48 2.94 16.51
CA PHE A 39 10.59 1.73 15.72
C PHE A 39 9.74 1.77 14.44
N ILE A 40 8.48 2.18 14.54
CA ILE A 40 7.57 2.27 13.38
C ILE A 40 8.11 3.28 12.37
N PHE A 41 8.51 4.46 12.84
CA PHE A 41 9.02 5.51 11.97
C PHE A 41 10.33 5.13 11.29
N ILE A 42 11.28 4.57 12.04
CA ILE A 42 12.59 4.13 11.52
C ILE A 42 12.42 3.01 10.49
N THR A 43 11.59 2.00 10.77
CA THR A 43 11.38 0.88 9.84
C THR A 43 10.72 1.32 8.53
N ALA A 44 9.74 2.22 8.59
CA ALA A 44 9.12 2.79 7.40
C ALA A 44 10.13 3.56 6.54
N ILE A 45 10.99 4.38 7.15
CA ILE A 45 12.05 5.12 6.46
C ILE A 45 13.07 4.19 5.84
N ILE A 46 13.52 3.16 6.57
CA ILE A 46 14.46 2.16 6.05
C ILE A 46 13.87 1.48 4.81
N GLY A 47 12.57 1.14 4.83
CA GLY A 47 11.88 0.58 3.68
C GLY A 47 11.93 1.49 2.45
N VAL A 48 11.64 2.77 2.61
CA VAL A 48 11.69 3.75 1.51
C VAL A 48 13.13 3.97 1.00
N ILE A 49 14.11 4.06 1.90
CA ILE A 49 15.53 4.18 1.53
C ILE A 49 15.99 2.94 0.77
N PHE A 50 15.60 1.74 1.22
CA PHE A 50 15.92 0.50 0.54
C PHE A 50 15.29 0.44 -0.86
N ALA A 51 14.03 0.85 -1.00
CA ALA A 51 13.38 0.96 -2.30
C ALA A 51 14.14 1.94 -3.22
N TRP A 52 14.57 3.09 -2.72
CA TRP A 52 15.36 4.05 -3.50
C TRP A 52 16.74 3.49 -3.89
N PHE A 53 17.40 2.75 -3.01
CA PHE A 53 18.66 2.08 -3.30
C PHE A 53 18.50 1.04 -4.42
N GLN A 54 17.46 0.21 -4.35
CA GLN A 54 17.15 -0.77 -5.40
C GLN A 54 16.81 -0.09 -6.73
N TYR A 55 16.07 1.03 -6.68
CA TYR A 55 15.78 1.83 -7.87
C TYR A 55 17.07 2.35 -8.52
N LYS A 56 18.03 2.87 -7.73
CA LYS A 56 19.33 3.31 -8.24
C LYS A 56 20.12 2.18 -8.89
N LEU A 57 20.07 0.97 -8.33
CA LEU A 57 20.73 -0.20 -8.92
C LEU A 57 20.15 -0.56 -10.29
N VAL A 58 18.82 -0.50 -10.44
CA VAL A 58 18.16 -0.71 -11.73
C VAL A 58 18.46 0.45 -12.70
N ALA A 59 18.49 1.69 -12.21
CA ALA A 59 18.76 2.87 -13.01
C ALA A 59 20.20 2.93 -13.58
N LYS A 60 21.14 2.21 -12.96
CA LYS A 60 22.51 2.06 -13.47
C LYS A 60 22.55 1.35 -14.84
N ILE A 61 21.53 0.58 -15.17
CA ILE A 61 21.38 -0.04 -16.50
C ILE A 61 20.96 1.07 -17.47
N SER A 62 21.92 1.55 -18.26
CA SER A 62 21.70 2.63 -19.23
C SER A 62 21.08 2.08 -20.52
N LEU A 63 19.97 2.69 -20.94
CA LEU A 63 19.30 2.41 -22.22
C LEU A 63 20.07 3.03 -23.42
N THR A 64 20.89 4.05 -23.17
CA THR A 64 21.56 4.84 -24.22
C THR A 64 23.03 4.43 -24.36
N GLY A 65 23.35 3.71 -25.44
CA GLY A 65 24.58 3.74 -26.25
C GLY A 65 26.00 3.78 -25.64
N GLY A 66 26.20 3.64 -24.33
CA GLY A 66 27.51 3.84 -23.69
C GLY A 66 28.14 2.62 -23.02
N SER A 67 27.43 1.49 -22.94
CA SER A 67 27.96 0.28 -22.30
C SER A 67 28.35 -0.77 -23.34
N ASN A 68 29.61 -1.24 -23.28
CA ASN A 68 30.19 -2.30 -24.11
C ASN A 68 29.34 -3.60 -24.18
N THR A 69 28.37 -3.77 -23.28
CA THR A 69 27.41 -4.88 -23.27
C THR A 69 26.40 -4.81 -24.42
N LEU A 70 26.04 -3.61 -24.90
CA LEU A 70 25.03 -3.41 -25.96
C LEU A 70 25.59 -3.59 -27.37
N SER A 71 26.88 -3.32 -27.60
CA SER A 71 27.48 -3.46 -28.93
C SER A 71 27.69 -4.92 -29.36
N ASN A 72 27.67 -5.87 -28.41
CA ASN A 72 27.88 -7.29 -28.67
C ASN A 72 26.58 -8.10 -28.79
N SER A 73 25.42 -7.52 -28.47
CA SER A 73 24.15 -8.25 -28.36
C SER A 73 23.25 -8.17 -29.60
N GLY A 74 23.66 -7.42 -30.65
CA GLY A 74 22.93 -7.34 -31.92
C GLY A 74 21.53 -6.71 -31.83
N LEU A 75 21.21 -6.09 -30.69
CA LEU A 75 19.87 -5.60 -30.37
C LEU A 75 19.71 -4.16 -30.86
N ASP A 76 18.69 -3.91 -31.66
CA ASP A 76 18.38 -2.56 -32.15
C ASP A 76 17.87 -1.69 -31.00
N THR A 77 18.83 -1.02 -30.38
CA THR A 77 18.61 -0.16 -29.21
C THR A 77 17.72 1.04 -29.57
N SER A 78 17.71 1.46 -30.85
CA SER A 78 16.90 2.59 -31.29
C SER A 78 15.41 2.24 -31.30
N ASN A 79 15.05 1.09 -31.87
CA ASN A 79 13.68 0.59 -31.86
C ASN A 79 13.20 0.24 -30.44
N LEU A 80 14.07 -0.30 -29.57
CA LEU A 80 13.73 -0.58 -28.17
C LEU A 80 13.29 0.68 -27.42
N ILE A 81 13.97 1.82 -27.64
CA ILE A 81 13.63 3.10 -26.99
C ILE A 81 12.28 3.60 -27.48
N VAL A 82 11.99 3.49 -28.79
CA VAL A 82 10.69 3.88 -29.36
C VAL A 82 9.55 3.08 -28.75
N ILE A 83 9.71 1.76 -28.62
CA ILE A 83 8.69 0.89 -28.00
C ILE A 83 8.52 1.23 -26.52
N TYR A 84 9.63 1.42 -25.79
CA TYR A 84 9.61 1.82 -24.39
C TYR A 84 8.86 3.14 -24.17
N ASP A 85 9.16 4.15 -24.98
CA ASP A 85 8.50 5.46 -24.89
C ASP A 85 7.01 5.35 -25.24
N ALA A 86 6.63 4.56 -26.24
CA ALA A 86 5.23 4.32 -26.58
C ALA A 86 4.45 3.64 -25.43
N ILE A 87 5.03 2.62 -24.79
CA ILE A 87 4.43 1.95 -23.62
C ILE A 87 4.30 2.93 -22.45
N ARG A 88 5.34 3.74 -22.20
CA ARG A 88 5.32 4.74 -21.12
C ARG A 88 4.23 5.78 -21.33
N ASP A 89 4.10 6.30 -22.53
CA ASP A 89 3.14 7.35 -22.84
C ASP A 89 1.70 6.80 -22.80
N GLY A 90 1.49 5.56 -23.25
CA GLY A 90 0.21 4.85 -23.13
C GLY A 90 -0.19 4.60 -21.68
N ALA A 91 0.74 4.10 -20.87
CA ALA A 91 0.56 3.85 -19.43
C ALA A 91 0.22 5.15 -18.67
N ASP A 92 0.95 6.24 -18.94
CA ASP A 92 0.70 7.54 -18.32
C ASP A 92 -0.66 8.12 -18.73
N SER A 93 -1.05 7.97 -19.99
CA SER A 93 -2.32 8.46 -20.50
C SER A 93 -3.50 7.70 -19.87
N PHE A 94 -3.39 6.38 -19.77
CA PHE A 94 -4.39 5.55 -19.11
C PHE A 94 -4.53 5.91 -17.63
N LEU A 95 -3.43 5.99 -16.88
CA LEU A 95 -3.48 6.34 -15.45
C LEU A 95 -4.04 7.72 -15.19
N ARG A 96 -3.74 8.72 -16.05
CA ARG A 96 -4.32 10.06 -15.92
C ARG A 96 -5.85 10.01 -16.06
N ALA A 97 -6.36 9.25 -17.04
CA ALA A 97 -7.79 9.10 -17.23
C ALA A 97 -8.45 8.35 -16.06
N GLU A 98 -7.88 7.22 -15.64
CA GLU A 98 -8.40 6.41 -14.54
C GLU A 98 -8.40 7.20 -13.21
N TYR A 99 -7.30 7.86 -12.87
CA TYR A 99 -7.22 8.61 -11.62
C TYR A 99 -8.05 9.89 -11.59
N THR A 100 -8.35 10.49 -12.74
CA THR A 100 -9.32 11.60 -12.80
C THR A 100 -10.70 11.13 -12.36
N ILE A 101 -11.13 9.95 -12.81
CA ILE A 101 -12.40 9.34 -12.41
C ILE A 101 -12.36 8.94 -10.93
N CYS A 102 -11.26 8.32 -10.48
CA CYS A 102 -11.07 7.99 -9.07
C CYS A 102 -11.12 9.23 -8.17
N ALA A 103 -10.57 10.38 -8.59
CA ALA A 103 -10.62 11.62 -7.83
C ALA A 103 -12.06 12.13 -7.65
N TYR A 104 -12.89 12.08 -8.69
CA TYR A 104 -14.31 12.41 -8.58
C TYR A 104 -15.04 11.45 -7.63
N PHE A 105 -14.72 10.15 -7.69
CA PHE A 105 -15.26 9.17 -6.77
C PHE A 105 -14.85 9.44 -5.32
N ILE A 106 -13.58 9.76 -5.05
CA ILE A 106 -13.10 10.11 -3.70
C ILE A 106 -13.86 11.32 -3.16
N ALA A 107 -14.08 12.35 -3.99
CA ALA A 107 -14.82 13.54 -3.57
C ALA A 107 -16.29 13.21 -3.26
N ALA A 108 -16.98 12.50 -4.15
CA ALA A 108 -18.38 12.16 -3.98
C ALA A 108 -18.62 11.20 -2.81
N PHE A 109 -17.85 10.10 -2.75
CA PHE A 109 -17.96 9.11 -1.70
C PHE A 109 -17.43 9.62 -0.36
N GLY A 110 -16.44 10.51 -0.36
CA GLY A 110 -15.96 11.20 0.83
C GLY A 110 -17.04 12.07 1.49
N ILE A 111 -17.88 12.75 0.69
CA ILE A 111 -19.04 13.49 1.21
C ILE A 111 -20.06 12.52 1.82
N ILE A 112 -20.31 11.38 1.17
CA ILE A 112 -21.21 10.34 1.69
C ILE A 112 -20.70 9.80 3.03
N VAL A 113 -19.41 9.46 3.12
CA VAL A 113 -18.76 9.02 4.36
C VAL A 113 -18.90 10.10 5.43
N LEU A 114 -18.62 11.36 5.11
CA LEU A 114 -18.77 12.46 6.05
C LEU A 114 -20.21 12.55 6.59
N LEU A 115 -21.23 12.52 5.72
CA LEU A 115 -22.62 12.66 6.13
C LEU A 115 -23.14 11.44 6.91
N MET A 116 -22.80 10.23 6.48
CA MET A 116 -23.25 8.99 7.12
C MET A 116 -22.57 8.77 8.46
N THR A 117 -21.26 9.04 8.56
CA THR A 117 -20.51 8.87 9.80
C THR A 117 -20.74 10.02 10.79
N SER A 118 -21.19 11.19 10.33
CA SER A 118 -21.63 12.28 11.24
C SER A 118 -22.99 12.03 11.89
N TYR A 119 -23.80 11.10 11.36
CA TYR A 119 -25.15 10.80 11.87
C TYR A 119 -25.13 9.53 12.72
N VAL A 120 -24.63 9.65 13.95
CA VAL A 120 -24.55 8.55 14.93
C VAL A 120 -25.37 8.93 16.16
N GLU A 121 -26.17 8.00 16.69
CA GLU A 121 -26.98 8.17 17.91
C GLU A 121 -27.99 9.34 17.92
N LYS A 122 -28.47 9.78 16.75
CA LYS A 122 -29.42 10.92 16.57
C LYS A 122 -28.85 12.29 16.94
N GLU A 123 -27.55 12.39 17.19
CA GLU A 123 -26.83 13.66 17.32
C GLU A 123 -25.84 13.82 16.15
N PHE A 124 -25.58 15.07 15.75
CA PHE A 124 -24.65 15.37 14.66
C PHE A 124 -23.26 15.64 15.24
N HIS A 125 -22.41 14.62 15.28
CA HIS A 125 -21.00 14.75 15.67
C HIS A 125 -20.12 14.96 14.45
N ILE A 126 -20.04 16.22 14.00
CA ILE A 126 -19.26 16.61 12.81
C ILE A 126 -17.77 16.29 12.99
N ASP A 127 -17.26 16.36 14.22
CA ASP A 127 -15.84 16.11 14.52
C ASP A 127 -15.44 14.66 14.18
N GLN A 128 -16.25 13.67 14.56
CA GLN A 128 -15.99 12.26 14.27
C GLN A 128 -16.16 11.90 12.78
N GLY A 129 -17.23 12.41 12.16
CA GLY A 129 -17.47 12.19 10.74
C GLY A 129 -16.41 12.87 9.86
N GLY A 130 -15.93 14.04 10.27
CA GLY A 130 -14.84 14.76 9.62
C GLY A 130 -13.53 13.99 9.65
N LEU A 131 -13.15 13.45 10.81
CA LEU A 131 -11.91 12.66 10.97
C LEU A 131 -11.93 11.38 10.12
N THR A 132 -13.05 10.65 10.10
CA THR A 132 -13.21 9.45 9.25
C THR A 132 -13.13 9.80 7.76
N ALA A 133 -13.75 10.90 7.34
CA ALA A 133 -13.69 11.37 5.96
C ALA A 133 -12.27 11.80 5.55
N ILE A 134 -11.53 12.46 6.44
CA ILE A 134 -10.11 12.81 6.23
C ILE A 134 -9.26 11.55 6.05
N SER A 135 -9.44 10.55 6.91
CA SER A 135 -8.78 9.25 6.77
C SER A 135 -9.10 8.57 5.45
N PHE A 136 -10.37 8.59 5.04
CA PHE A 136 -10.80 8.04 3.76
C PHE A 136 -10.10 8.71 2.57
N VAL A 137 -10.06 10.04 2.54
CA VAL A 137 -9.39 10.79 1.47
C VAL A 137 -7.89 10.51 1.50
N ALA A 138 -7.26 10.50 2.68
CA ALA A 138 -5.84 10.19 2.83
C ALA A 138 -5.51 8.77 2.32
N GLY A 139 -6.33 7.77 2.66
CA GLY A 139 -6.18 6.40 2.17
C GLY A 139 -6.34 6.28 0.66
N GLY A 140 -7.32 7.01 0.10
CA GLY A 140 -7.52 7.07 -1.35
C GLY A 140 -6.31 7.69 -2.08
N ILE A 141 -5.79 8.81 -1.57
CA ILE A 141 -4.60 9.47 -2.14
C ILE A 141 -3.37 8.56 -2.04
N THR A 142 -3.14 7.92 -0.89
CA THR A 142 -2.02 6.97 -0.73
C THR A 142 -2.12 5.81 -1.71
N SER A 143 -3.33 5.31 -1.98
CA SER A 143 -3.57 4.25 -2.97
C SER A 143 -3.25 4.70 -4.41
N ILE A 144 -3.64 5.92 -4.79
CA ILE A 144 -3.28 6.51 -6.09
C ILE A 144 -1.76 6.66 -6.22
N ILE A 145 -1.09 7.21 -5.21
CA ILE A 145 0.37 7.39 -5.21
C ILE A 145 1.06 6.02 -5.32
N SER A 146 0.57 5.02 -4.60
CA SER A 146 1.09 3.65 -4.65
C SER A 146 0.99 3.05 -6.06
N GLY A 147 -0.16 3.21 -6.72
CA GLY A 147 -0.35 2.76 -8.10
C GLY A 147 0.55 3.50 -9.10
N LEU A 148 0.71 4.82 -8.94
CA LEU A 148 1.62 5.63 -9.76
C LEU A 148 3.07 5.18 -9.64
N ILE A 149 3.59 5.04 -8.42
CA ILE A 149 4.97 4.59 -8.17
C ILE A 149 5.17 3.20 -8.78
N GLY A 150 4.23 2.28 -8.54
CA GLY A 150 4.29 0.93 -9.08
C GLY A 150 4.38 0.91 -10.60
N MET A 151 3.50 1.62 -11.31
CA MET A 151 3.50 1.63 -12.76
C MET A 151 4.76 2.30 -13.32
N LYS A 152 5.21 3.41 -12.73
CA LYS A 152 6.44 4.10 -13.15
C LYS A 152 7.66 3.19 -13.06
N VAL A 153 7.79 2.43 -11.97
CA VAL A 153 8.90 1.48 -11.80
C VAL A 153 8.78 0.30 -12.75
N ALA A 154 7.58 -0.25 -12.94
CA ALA A 154 7.36 -1.39 -13.84
C ALA A 154 7.69 -1.03 -15.31
N VAL A 155 7.19 0.10 -15.79
CA VAL A 155 7.52 0.62 -17.13
C VAL A 155 9.01 0.95 -17.21
N PHE A 156 9.61 1.55 -16.18
CA PHE A 156 11.05 1.82 -16.20
C PHE A 156 11.92 0.55 -16.28
N ALA A 157 11.48 -0.55 -15.67
CA ALA A 157 12.26 -1.77 -15.60
C ALA A 157 12.10 -2.69 -16.81
N ASN A 158 11.04 -2.56 -17.61
CA ASN A 158 10.72 -3.48 -18.71
C ASN A 158 11.86 -3.57 -19.76
N ALA A 159 12.25 -2.46 -20.37
CA ALA A 159 13.27 -2.39 -21.40
C ALA A 159 14.66 -2.74 -20.85
N ARG A 160 14.92 -2.43 -19.58
CA ARG A 160 16.16 -2.81 -18.88
C ARG A 160 16.26 -4.31 -18.71
N THR A 161 15.14 -4.96 -18.39
CA THR A 161 15.08 -6.42 -18.25
C THR A 161 15.35 -7.09 -19.59
N THR A 162 14.81 -6.56 -20.69
CA THR A 162 15.10 -7.02 -22.05
C THR A 162 16.59 -6.91 -22.41
N ILE A 163 17.24 -5.78 -22.09
CA ILE A 163 18.69 -5.61 -22.33
C ILE A 163 19.51 -6.63 -21.53
N MET A 164 19.17 -6.86 -20.27
CA MET A 164 19.87 -7.84 -19.45
C MET A 164 19.64 -9.28 -19.93
N ALA A 165 18.47 -9.58 -20.47
CA ALA A 165 18.16 -10.86 -21.10
C ALA A 165 18.99 -11.10 -22.38
N ALA A 166 19.35 -10.04 -23.11
CA ALA A 166 20.22 -10.13 -24.28
C ALA A 166 21.72 -10.17 -23.95
N GLY A 167 22.07 -10.10 -22.65
CA GLY A 167 23.44 -10.11 -22.17
C GLY A 167 24.08 -11.51 -22.12
N PRO A 168 25.30 -11.61 -21.57
CA PRO A 168 26.04 -12.88 -21.49
C PRO A 168 25.42 -13.91 -20.53
N ASN A 169 24.70 -13.47 -19.49
CA ASN A 169 23.99 -14.34 -18.54
C ASN A 169 22.48 -14.02 -18.50
N PRO A 170 21.70 -14.39 -19.53
CA PRO A 170 20.32 -13.96 -19.72
C PRO A 170 19.41 -14.16 -18.51
N TRP A 171 19.44 -15.37 -17.92
CA TRP A 171 18.51 -15.79 -16.88
C TRP A 171 18.73 -15.05 -15.56
N THR A 172 19.97 -15.07 -15.07
CA THR A 172 20.31 -14.49 -13.76
C THR A 172 20.18 -12.98 -13.77
N ASP A 173 20.64 -12.33 -14.83
CA ASP A 173 20.69 -10.87 -14.89
C ASP A 173 19.31 -10.25 -15.16
N ALA A 174 18.51 -10.86 -16.04
CA ALA A 174 17.13 -10.42 -16.25
C ALA A 174 16.28 -10.64 -15.00
N PHE A 175 16.38 -11.80 -14.35
CA PHE A 175 15.66 -12.09 -13.12
C PHE A 175 16.04 -11.12 -12.00
N ASN A 176 17.34 -10.88 -11.77
CA ASN A 176 17.79 -9.94 -10.75
C ASN A 176 17.28 -8.52 -11.01
N THR A 177 17.21 -8.10 -12.27
CA THR A 177 16.71 -6.77 -12.65
C THR A 177 15.20 -6.65 -12.37
N ALA A 178 14.42 -7.63 -12.81
CA ALA A 178 12.98 -7.69 -12.59
C ALA A 178 12.64 -7.80 -11.10
N PHE A 179 13.35 -8.66 -10.36
CA PHE A 179 13.15 -8.84 -8.92
C PHE A 179 13.50 -7.57 -8.14
N ARG A 180 14.60 -6.89 -8.48
CA ARG A 180 14.95 -5.59 -7.86
C ARG A 180 13.88 -4.55 -8.15
N ALA A 181 13.38 -4.44 -9.38
CA ALA A 181 12.30 -3.52 -9.70
C ALA A 181 11.00 -3.84 -8.91
N GLY A 182 10.63 -5.12 -8.80
CA GLY A 182 9.52 -5.57 -7.95
C GLY A 182 9.71 -5.22 -6.48
N SER A 183 10.95 -5.33 -5.98
CA SER A 183 11.28 -4.96 -4.60
C SER A 183 11.13 -3.45 -4.36
N VAL A 184 11.46 -2.59 -5.33
CA VAL A 184 11.21 -1.13 -5.22
C VAL A 184 9.73 -0.85 -5.02
N MET A 185 8.86 -1.47 -5.82
CA MET A 185 7.41 -1.35 -5.66
C MET A 185 6.98 -1.83 -4.27
N GLY A 186 7.35 -3.05 -3.86
CA GLY A 186 6.93 -3.59 -2.56
C GLY A 186 7.36 -2.75 -1.36
N PHE A 187 8.65 -2.43 -1.25
CA PHE A 187 9.19 -1.69 -0.10
C PHE A 187 8.74 -0.23 -0.06
N SER A 188 8.56 0.43 -1.22
CA SER A 188 8.04 1.80 -1.24
C SER A 188 6.58 1.87 -0.82
N LEU A 189 5.74 0.93 -1.27
CA LEU A 189 4.32 0.89 -0.92
C LEU A 189 4.10 0.56 0.57
N CYS A 190 4.82 -0.44 1.10
CA CYS A 190 4.76 -0.77 2.53
C CYS A 190 5.27 0.40 3.39
N GLY A 191 6.41 1.00 3.03
CA GLY A 191 6.97 2.13 3.78
C GLY A 191 6.07 3.37 3.75
N LEU A 192 5.53 3.73 2.58
CA LEU A 192 4.61 4.87 2.44
C LEU A 192 3.30 4.64 3.21
N SER A 193 2.68 3.47 3.06
CA SER A 193 1.40 3.17 3.73
C SER A 193 1.54 3.14 5.26
N MET A 194 2.64 2.59 5.79
CA MET A 194 2.94 2.61 7.22
C MET A 194 3.19 4.03 7.72
N LEU A 195 3.98 4.84 7.01
CA LEU A 195 4.28 6.21 7.42
C LEU A 195 3.03 7.08 7.45
N VAL A 196 2.19 7.01 6.40
CA VAL A 196 0.93 7.78 6.36
C VAL A 196 -0.01 7.35 7.47
N LEU A 197 -0.16 6.04 7.72
CA LEU A 197 -1.00 5.53 8.80
C LEU A 197 -0.49 5.98 10.18
N TYR A 198 0.82 5.91 10.40
CA TYR A 198 1.45 6.38 11.65
C TYR A 198 1.23 7.88 11.87
N VAL A 199 1.45 8.70 10.84
CA VAL A 199 1.22 10.16 10.92
C VAL A 199 -0.25 10.46 11.18
N LEU A 200 -1.19 9.78 10.52
CA LEU A 200 -2.62 9.94 10.78
C LEU A 200 -3.00 9.56 12.22
N ALA A 201 -2.49 8.43 12.71
CA ALA A 201 -2.73 7.97 14.07
C ALA A 201 -2.24 9.00 15.10
N HIS A 202 -1.02 9.54 14.92
CA HIS A 202 -0.51 10.57 15.82
C HIS A 202 -1.26 11.91 15.73
N LEU A 203 -1.66 12.33 14.52
CA LEU A 203 -2.46 13.55 14.36
C LEU A 203 -3.80 13.46 15.08
N PHE A 204 -4.43 12.29 15.05
CA PHE A 204 -5.69 12.07 15.76
C PHE A 204 -5.47 11.87 17.26
N ALA A 205 -4.37 11.26 17.69
CA ALA A 205 -4.02 11.15 19.11
C ALA A 205 -3.76 12.52 19.76
N VAL A 206 -3.30 13.53 19.02
CA VAL A 206 -3.21 14.91 19.54
C VAL A 206 -4.61 15.51 19.78
N HIS A 207 -5.61 15.08 19.02
CA HIS A 207 -6.99 15.54 19.16
C HIS A 207 -7.73 14.83 20.29
N PHE A 208 -7.52 13.52 20.46
CA PHE A 208 -8.08 12.70 21.54
C PHE A 208 -7.06 12.54 22.67
N LYS A 209 -7.12 13.41 23.69
CA LYS A 209 -6.13 13.50 24.78
C LYS A 209 -5.92 12.20 25.57
N ASP A 210 -6.96 11.37 25.70
CA ASP A 210 -6.92 10.09 26.41
C ASP A 210 -7.06 8.94 25.42
N TRP A 211 -5.92 8.43 24.93
CA TRP A 211 -5.86 7.31 23.99
C TRP A 211 -5.71 5.95 24.68
N ASP A 212 -5.69 5.94 26.01
CA ASP A 212 -5.56 4.72 26.79
C ASP A 212 -6.82 3.86 26.62
N VAL A 213 -6.64 2.58 26.31
CA VAL A 213 -7.74 1.65 25.96
C VAL A 213 -8.70 1.45 27.14
N ILE A 214 -8.20 1.70 28.36
CA ILE A 214 -8.90 1.54 29.62
C ILE A 214 -8.83 2.90 30.33
N ASP A 215 -9.98 3.49 30.60
CA ASP A 215 -10.09 4.72 31.39
C ASP A 215 -9.60 4.47 32.84
N ASP A 216 -9.28 5.52 33.61
CA ASP A 216 -8.80 5.47 35.00
C ASP A 216 -9.76 4.69 35.95
N HIS A 217 -10.95 4.36 35.47
CA HIS A 217 -12.00 3.63 36.18
C HIS A 217 -12.25 2.20 35.66
N GLY A 218 -11.40 1.68 34.77
CA GLY A 218 -11.48 0.29 34.30
C GLY A 218 -12.51 0.03 33.18
N HIS A 219 -13.08 1.08 32.59
CA HIS A 219 -14.02 0.97 31.46
C HIS A 219 -13.29 1.15 30.12
N ALA A 220 -13.81 0.53 29.06
CA ALA A 220 -13.30 0.76 27.71
C ALA A 220 -13.44 2.25 27.34
N ASN A 221 -12.32 2.90 27.04
CA ASN A 221 -12.31 4.31 26.72
C ASN A 221 -12.98 4.55 25.36
N LYS A 222 -14.02 5.38 25.36
CA LYS A 222 -14.77 5.72 24.15
C LYS A 222 -13.91 6.49 23.15
N ASP A 223 -12.94 7.25 23.61
CA ASP A 223 -12.09 8.08 22.75
C ASP A 223 -11.08 7.24 21.96
N ALA A 224 -10.52 6.19 22.58
CA ALA A 224 -9.69 5.21 21.90
C ALA A 224 -10.48 4.41 20.83
N LEU A 225 -11.74 4.09 21.11
CA LEU A 225 -12.62 3.45 20.12
C LEU A 225 -12.90 4.38 18.93
N HIS A 226 -13.28 5.62 19.19
CA HIS A 226 -13.56 6.62 18.14
C HIS A 226 -12.32 6.91 17.27
N LEU A 227 -11.13 6.93 17.87
CA LEU A 227 -9.86 7.05 17.14
C LEU A 227 -9.68 5.90 16.12
N MET A 228 -9.88 4.66 16.56
CA MET A 228 -9.72 3.48 15.70
C MET A 228 -10.79 3.40 14.62
N GLU A 229 -12.02 3.82 14.92
CA GLU A 229 -13.10 3.96 13.93
C GLU A 229 -12.76 5.02 12.88
N ALA A 230 -12.21 6.17 13.29
CA ALA A 230 -11.76 7.20 12.35
C ALA A 230 -10.61 6.70 11.48
N LEU A 231 -9.67 5.91 12.02
CA LEU A 231 -8.58 5.30 11.26
C LEU A 231 -9.06 4.19 10.32
N ALA A 232 -10.15 3.49 10.63
CA ALA A 232 -10.74 2.49 9.73
C ALA A 232 -11.12 3.10 8.36
N GLY A 233 -11.44 4.40 8.33
CA GLY A 233 -11.65 5.17 7.10
C GLY A 233 -10.46 5.11 6.14
N TYR A 234 -9.22 5.03 6.64
CA TYR A 234 -8.02 4.91 5.81
C TYR A 234 -8.00 3.63 4.97
N GLY A 235 -8.35 2.50 5.60
CA GLY A 235 -8.47 1.21 4.92
C GLY A 235 -9.61 1.19 3.90
N LEU A 236 -10.74 1.83 4.23
CA LEU A 236 -11.88 2.00 3.32
C LEU A 236 -11.48 2.78 2.06
N GLY A 237 -10.80 3.91 2.23
CA GLY A 237 -10.32 4.75 1.13
C GLY A 237 -9.34 4.00 0.23
N GLY A 238 -8.32 3.39 0.84
CA GLY A 238 -7.30 2.65 0.09
C GLY A 238 -7.86 1.50 -0.74
N SER A 239 -8.77 0.71 -0.14
CA SER A 239 -9.40 -0.45 -0.79
C SER A 239 -10.36 -0.05 -1.90
N SER A 240 -11.11 1.04 -1.70
CA SER A 240 -12.06 1.53 -2.71
C SER A 240 -11.35 1.93 -4.00
N ILE A 241 -10.22 2.63 -3.90
CA ILE A 241 -9.42 3.00 -5.07
C ILE A 241 -8.69 1.81 -5.67
N ALA A 242 -8.20 0.89 -4.84
CA ALA A 242 -7.59 -0.34 -5.33
C ALA A 242 -8.58 -1.19 -6.15
N LEU A 243 -9.87 -1.17 -5.80
CA LEU A 243 -10.91 -1.84 -6.58
C LEU A 243 -11.01 -1.25 -7.99
N PHE A 244 -11.14 0.08 -8.10
CA PHE A 244 -11.21 0.74 -9.41
C PHE A 244 -9.96 0.48 -10.25
N GLY A 245 -8.76 0.63 -9.67
CA GLY A 245 -7.50 0.39 -10.39
C GLY A 245 -7.33 -1.05 -10.88
N ARG A 246 -7.73 -2.04 -10.08
CA ARG A 246 -7.63 -3.46 -10.49
C ARG A 246 -8.67 -3.84 -11.53
N VAL A 247 -9.89 -3.32 -11.41
CA VAL A 247 -10.98 -3.62 -12.36
C VAL A 247 -10.77 -2.86 -13.66
N GLY A 248 -10.53 -1.56 -13.60
CA GLY A 248 -10.28 -0.70 -14.75
C GLY A 248 -9.05 -1.14 -15.54
N GLY A 249 -7.90 -1.23 -14.87
CA GLY A 249 -6.68 -1.77 -15.47
C GLY A 249 -6.82 -3.21 -15.97
N GLY A 250 -7.54 -4.06 -15.23
CA GLY A 250 -7.79 -5.46 -15.63
C GLY A 250 -8.60 -5.57 -16.92
N ILE A 251 -9.67 -4.79 -17.06
CA ILE A 251 -10.48 -4.72 -18.28
C ILE A 251 -9.62 -4.21 -19.44
N TYR A 252 -8.87 -3.12 -19.23
CA TYR A 252 -8.01 -2.52 -20.26
C TYR A 252 -6.99 -3.54 -20.80
N THR A 253 -6.23 -4.18 -19.90
CA THR A 253 -5.18 -5.11 -20.30
C THR A 253 -5.75 -6.37 -20.92
N LYS A 254 -6.87 -6.91 -20.40
CA LYS A 254 -7.42 -8.16 -20.90
C LYS A 254 -8.16 -8.02 -22.22
N ALA A 255 -8.81 -6.88 -22.47
CA ALA A 255 -9.37 -6.62 -23.78
C ALA A 255 -8.28 -6.55 -24.87
N ALA A 256 -7.15 -5.91 -24.57
CA ALA A 256 -6.00 -5.83 -25.48
C ALA A 256 -5.33 -7.20 -25.71
N ASP A 257 -5.02 -7.92 -24.63
CA ASP A 257 -4.39 -9.25 -24.63
C ASP A 257 -5.19 -10.25 -25.48
N VAL A 258 -6.48 -10.42 -25.18
CA VAL A 258 -7.36 -11.34 -25.90
C VAL A 258 -7.51 -10.94 -27.38
N GLY A 259 -7.63 -9.64 -27.67
CA GLY A 259 -7.78 -9.15 -29.03
C GLY A 259 -6.54 -9.39 -29.90
N ALA A 260 -5.36 -9.07 -29.37
CA ALA A 260 -4.08 -9.25 -30.04
C ALA A 260 -3.78 -10.74 -30.28
N ASP A 261 -3.96 -11.58 -29.27
CA ASP A 261 -3.66 -13.01 -29.37
C ASP A 261 -4.59 -13.74 -30.34
N LEU A 262 -5.90 -13.44 -30.32
CA LEU A 262 -6.84 -14.05 -31.26
C LEU A 262 -6.55 -13.62 -32.70
N ALA A 263 -6.38 -12.32 -32.93
CA ALA A 263 -6.14 -11.81 -34.28
C ALA A 263 -4.77 -12.26 -34.84
N GLY A 264 -3.72 -12.16 -34.03
CA GLY A 264 -2.36 -12.49 -34.42
C GLY A 264 -2.14 -14.00 -34.53
N LYS A 265 -2.24 -14.72 -33.40
CA LYS A 265 -1.84 -16.13 -33.32
C LYS A 265 -2.85 -17.04 -34.01
N VAL A 266 -4.15 -16.81 -33.81
CA VAL A 266 -5.20 -17.73 -34.28
C VAL A 266 -5.63 -17.44 -35.71
N VAL A 267 -5.83 -16.16 -36.07
CA VAL A 267 -6.32 -15.79 -37.41
C VAL A 267 -5.18 -15.59 -38.41
N ALA A 268 -4.18 -14.78 -38.07
CA ALA A 268 -3.09 -14.43 -38.98
C ALA A 268 -1.90 -15.42 -38.95
N GLY A 269 -1.82 -16.27 -37.91
CA GLY A 269 -0.72 -17.23 -37.74
C GLY A 269 0.64 -16.57 -37.51
N ILE A 270 0.67 -15.35 -36.98
CA ILE A 270 1.90 -14.62 -36.64
C ILE A 270 2.33 -14.91 -35.19
N PRO A 271 3.63 -14.72 -34.86
CA PRO A 271 4.11 -14.84 -33.49
C PRO A 271 3.39 -13.92 -32.50
N GLU A 272 3.44 -14.28 -31.22
CA GLU A 272 2.98 -13.42 -30.12
C GLU A 272 3.87 -12.17 -30.01
N ASP A 273 3.26 -11.04 -29.63
CA ASP A 273 3.91 -9.72 -29.55
C ASP A 273 4.63 -9.27 -30.84
N ASP A 274 4.14 -9.70 -32.01
CA ASP A 274 4.65 -9.24 -33.30
C ASP A 274 4.36 -7.74 -33.52
N PRO A 275 5.31 -6.95 -34.06
CA PRO A 275 5.14 -5.50 -34.21
C PRO A 275 4.16 -5.06 -35.31
N ARG A 276 3.63 -5.98 -36.13
CA ARG A 276 2.71 -5.69 -37.26
C ARG A 276 1.25 -5.69 -36.83
#